data_AF-A0A9X6II50-F1
#
_entry.id   AF-A0A9X6II50-F1
#
_cell.length_a   1.000
_cell.length_b   1.000
_cell.length_c   1.000
_cell.angle_alpha   90.00
_cell.angle_beta   90.00
_cell.angle_gamma   90.00
#
_symmetry.space_group_name_H-M   'P 1'
#
loop_
_entity.id
_entity.type
_entity.pdbx_description
1 polymer ?
#
loop_
_entity_poly.entity_id
_entity_poly.type
_entity_poly.pdbx_seq_one_letter_code
_entity_poly.pdbx_strand_id
1 'polypeptide(L)'
;MIICGIVWFINSGKSIQDLYTANKPKKKATIISSSRDPNEPPVFLGKQEIKDIHVESIKTKQDIFLTKTDELKTFINSMNTAKKGKLTLDEEGSDLIDCDMWITFEDGTYKKYFIWIVDHHSSEVMIAQQDTPDDVNLTYYQLNEDSSKKVYNLFKKII
;
A
#
# COMPACT_ATOMS: atom_id res chain seq x y z
N MET A 1 7.05 34.45 -48.93
CA MET A 1 5.91 33.55 -48.66
C MET A 1 6.32 32.20 -49.22
N ILE A 2 6.60 31.16 -48.44
CA ILE A 2 5.92 30.64 -47.25
C ILE A 2 6.96 30.30 -46.16
N ILE A 3 6.63 30.64 -44.92
CA ILE A 3 7.33 30.28 -43.68
C ILE A 3 6.78 28.93 -43.25
N CYS A 4 7.63 27.95 -42.95
CA CYS A 4 7.30 26.81 -42.10
C CYS A 4 8.56 26.37 -41.35
N GLY A 5 8.79 26.94 -40.18
CA GLY A 5 9.60 26.30 -39.15
C GLY A 5 8.77 25.27 -38.41
N ILE A 6 9.39 24.17 -37.97
CA ILE A 6 8.94 23.47 -36.77
C ILE A 6 10.17 23.18 -35.90
N VAL A 7 10.01 23.67 -34.69
CA VAL A 7 10.88 23.62 -33.52
C VAL A 7 11.05 22.19 -33.04
N TRP A 8 12.24 21.90 -32.50
CA TRP A 8 12.58 20.71 -31.73
C TRP A 8 11.48 20.31 -30.74
N PHE A 9 11.16 19.02 -30.64
CA PHE A 9 10.70 18.46 -29.38
C PHE A 9 11.55 17.27 -28.98
N ILE A 10 12.20 17.47 -27.85
CA ILE A 10 13.02 16.56 -27.07
C ILE A 10 12.19 15.32 -26.75
N ASN A 11 12.69 14.15 -27.14
CA ASN A 11 12.26 12.87 -26.59
C ASN A 11 12.61 12.91 -25.09
N SER A 12 11.68 13.33 -24.25
CA SER A 12 11.89 13.30 -22.80
C SER A 12 11.88 11.83 -22.38
N GLY A 13 13.08 11.32 -22.07
CA GLY A 13 13.20 10.15 -21.25
C GLY A 13 12.48 10.44 -19.94
N LYS A 14 11.25 9.96 -19.81
CA LYS A 14 10.55 9.88 -18.52
C LYS A 14 11.46 9.08 -17.60
N SER A 15 12.04 9.78 -16.63
CA SER A 15 12.86 9.17 -15.60
C SER A 15 11.99 8.19 -14.84
N ILE A 16 12.55 7.04 -14.46
CA ILE A 16 11.85 6.06 -13.61
C ILE A 16 11.39 6.74 -12.30
N GLN A 17 12.08 7.79 -11.85
CA GLN A 17 11.68 8.62 -10.70
C GLN A 17 10.32 9.32 -10.89
N ASP A 18 9.93 9.68 -12.12
CA ASP A 18 8.61 10.27 -12.40
C ASP A 18 7.50 9.21 -12.31
N LEU A 19 7.79 7.94 -12.63
CA LEU A 19 6.84 6.83 -12.51
C LEU A 19 6.59 6.46 -11.03
N TYR A 20 7.65 6.49 -10.21
CA TYR A 20 7.55 6.34 -8.74
C TYR A 20 6.82 7.52 -8.08
N THR A 21 6.88 8.72 -8.68
CA THR A 21 6.19 9.90 -8.16
C THR A 21 4.70 9.89 -8.54
N ALA A 22 4.36 9.37 -9.73
CA ALA A 22 2.98 9.32 -10.23
C ALA A 22 2.05 8.33 -9.47
N ASN A 23 2.62 7.32 -8.80
CA ASN A 23 1.88 6.31 -8.03
C ASN A 23 1.87 6.55 -6.51
N LYS A 24 2.47 7.65 -6.04
CA LYS A 24 2.26 8.10 -4.65
C LYS A 24 0.86 8.70 -4.54
N PRO A 25 0.11 8.43 -3.46
CA PRO A 25 -1.08 9.20 -3.16
C PRO A 25 -0.68 10.69 -3.11
N LYS A 26 -1.33 11.51 -3.95
CA LYS A 26 -1.13 12.95 -3.94
C LYS A 26 -1.57 13.45 -2.57
N LYS A 27 -0.60 13.78 -1.72
CA LYS A 27 -0.81 14.54 -0.48
C LYS A 27 -1.59 15.80 -0.82
N LYS A 28 -2.90 15.78 -0.60
CA LYS A 28 -3.67 17.01 -0.41
C LYS A 28 -3.04 17.68 0.80
N ALA A 29 -2.65 18.93 0.64
CA ALA A 29 -1.93 19.73 1.63
C ALA A 29 -2.77 19.93 2.90
N THR A 30 -2.77 18.94 3.77
CA THR A 30 -2.93 19.10 5.22
C THR A 30 -1.75 18.34 5.81
N ILE A 31 -0.77 19.08 6.29
CA ILE A 31 0.35 18.56 7.06
C ILE A 31 -0.24 18.04 8.37
N ILE A 32 -0.73 16.81 8.36
CA ILE A 32 -0.64 15.96 9.53
C ILE A 32 0.59 15.13 9.25
N SER A 33 1.75 15.67 9.62
CA SER A 33 2.87 14.80 9.97
C SER A 33 2.38 13.95 11.14
N SER A 34 1.77 12.81 10.86
CA SER A 34 1.61 11.75 11.84
C SER A 34 3.00 11.16 12.05
N SER A 35 3.93 11.97 12.59
CA SER A 35 5.18 11.46 13.11
C SER A 35 4.81 10.54 14.25
N ARG A 36 5.36 9.32 14.25
CA ARG A 36 5.32 8.44 15.41
C ARG A 36 5.70 9.21 16.68
N ASP A 37 5.13 8.81 17.80
CA ASP A 37 5.65 9.25 19.09
C ASP A 37 7.12 8.79 19.17
N PRO A 38 8.09 9.70 19.30
CA PRO A 38 9.51 9.36 19.36
C PRO A 38 9.87 8.51 20.59
N ASN A 39 8.98 8.40 21.58
CA ASN A 39 9.17 7.56 22.76
C ASN A 39 8.70 6.11 22.56
N GLU A 40 7.97 5.82 21.48
CA GLU A 40 7.47 4.46 21.22
C GLU A 40 8.51 3.59 20.50
N PRO A 41 8.62 2.29 20.85
CA PRO A 41 9.66 1.41 20.31
C PRO A 41 9.46 1.10 18.82
N PRO A 42 10.51 1.17 17.99
CA PRO A 42 10.41 1.05 16.53
C PRO A 42 9.81 -0.29 16.08
N VAL A 43 9.12 -0.26 14.95
CA VAL A 43 8.49 -1.45 14.34
C VAL A 43 9.09 -1.65 12.96
N PHE A 44 9.46 -2.89 12.64
CA PHE A 44 10.22 -3.21 11.43
C PHE A 44 9.48 -4.18 10.52
N LEU A 45 9.60 -3.97 9.21
CA LEU A 45 9.32 -4.98 8.19
C LEU A 45 10.65 -5.45 7.59
N GLY A 46 11.07 -6.66 7.95
CA GLY A 46 12.43 -7.14 7.64
C GLY A 46 13.47 -6.30 8.37
N LYS A 47 14.30 -5.55 7.62
CA LYS A 47 15.36 -4.68 8.17
C LYS A 47 15.00 -3.18 8.17
N GLN A 48 13.84 -2.81 7.65
CA GLN A 48 13.45 -1.41 7.47
C GLN A 48 12.45 -0.99 8.55
N GLU A 49 12.68 0.16 9.16
CA GLU A 49 11.80 0.76 10.16
C GLU A 49 10.59 1.40 9.48
N ILE A 50 9.40 1.05 9.96
CA ILE A 50 8.13 1.53 9.44
C ILE A 50 7.79 2.85 10.10
N LYS A 51 7.54 3.85 9.26
CA LYS A 51 7.03 5.15 9.65
C LYS A 51 5.51 5.12 9.83
N ASP A 52 4.82 4.66 8.80
CA ASP A 52 3.36 4.59 8.74
C ASP A 52 2.87 3.50 7.78
N ILE A 53 1.63 3.06 8.00
CA ILE A 53 0.88 2.27 7.03
C ILE A 53 -0.36 3.09 6.63
N HIS A 54 -0.43 3.47 5.36
CA HIS A 54 -1.57 4.13 4.77
C HIS A 54 -2.44 3.11 4.04
N VAL A 55 -3.73 3.07 4.34
CA VAL A 55 -4.70 2.21 3.66
C VAL A 55 -5.85 3.07 3.14
N GLU A 56 -6.17 2.92 1.86
CA GLU A 56 -7.25 3.63 1.18
C GLU A 56 -8.25 2.61 0.63
N SER A 57 -9.52 2.75 1.00
CA SER A 57 -10.58 1.90 0.45
C SER A 57 -10.91 2.30 -0.99
N ILE A 58 -10.92 1.32 -1.89
CA ILE A 58 -11.31 1.53 -3.27
C ILE A 58 -12.80 1.90 -3.36
N LYS A 59 -13.64 1.29 -2.52
CA LYS A 59 -15.09 1.50 -2.54
C LYS A 59 -15.52 2.82 -1.92
N THR A 60 -15.06 3.10 -0.70
CA THR A 60 -15.54 4.27 0.06
C THR A 60 -14.71 5.52 -0.19
N LYS A 61 -13.50 5.37 -0.77
CA LYS A 61 -12.50 6.43 -0.93
C LYS A 61 -12.07 7.08 0.39
N GLN A 62 -12.29 6.39 1.50
CA GLN A 62 -11.80 6.80 2.82
C GLN A 62 -10.42 6.18 3.07
N ASP A 63 -9.61 6.92 3.82
CA ASP A 63 -8.26 6.53 4.20
C ASP A 63 -8.09 6.41 5.71
N ILE A 64 -7.13 5.57 6.11
CA ILE A 64 -6.62 5.49 7.47
C ILE A 64 -5.10 5.42 7.46
N PHE A 65 -4.49 6.05 8.46
CA PHE A 65 -3.07 5.96 8.74
C PHE A 65 -2.87 5.22 10.07
N LEU A 66 -2.13 4.11 10.03
CA LEU A 66 -1.64 3.44 11.22
C LEU A 66 -0.27 4.01 11.57
N THR A 67 -0.16 4.65 12.72
CA THR A 67 1.11 5.19 13.23
C THR A 67 1.41 4.76 14.66
N LYS A 68 0.45 4.17 15.37
CA LYS A 68 0.69 3.67 16.73
C LYS A 68 1.41 2.34 16.70
N THR A 69 2.31 2.12 17.65
CA THR A 69 3.12 0.90 17.70
C THR A 69 2.30 -0.38 17.81
N ASP A 70 1.19 -0.37 18.55
CA ASP A 70 0.32 -1.52 18.71
C ASP A 70 -0.39 -1.89 17.40
N GLU A 71 -0.91 -0.89 16.69
CA GLU A 71 -1.54 -1.03 15.37
C GLU A 71 -0.52 -1.58 14.35
N LEU A 72 0.67 -0.99 14.27
CA LEU A 72 1.76 -1.42 13.38
C LEU A 72 2.23 -2.85 13.72
N LYS A 73 2.47 -3.17 15.00
CA LYS A 73 2.86 -4.52 15.43
C LYS A 73 1.78 -5.54 15.11
N THR A 74 0.52 -5.18 15.31
CA THR A 74 -0.62 -6.05 15.00
C THR A 74 -0.60 -6.43 13.53
N PHE A 75 -0.50 -5.44 12.65
CA PHE A 75 -0.44 -5.66 11.21
C PHE A 75 0.76 -6.53 10.80
N ILE A 76 1.97 -6.18 11.26
CA ILE A 76 3.20 -6.86 10.85
C ILE A 76 3.28 -8.29 11.39
N ASN A 77 2.86 -8.53 12.62
CA ASN A 77 2.80 -9.89 13.18
C ASN A 77 1.81 -10.77 12.41
N SER A 78 0.66 -10.21 12.01
CA SER A 78 -0.31 -10.88 11.16
C SER A 78 0.30 -11.27 9.81
N MET A 79 1.00 -10.35 9.15
CA MET A 79 1.68 -10.64 7.88
C MET A 79 2.84 -11.66 8.02
N ASN A 80 3.58 -11.63 9.14
CA ASN A 80 4.69 -12.55 9.38
C ASN A 80 4.25 -13.99 9.61
N THR A 81 3.05 -14.18 10.19
CA THR A 81 2.47 -15.52 10.44
C THR A 81 1.61 -16.02 9.28
N ALA A 82 1.42 -15.20 8.25
CA ALA A 82 0.61 -15.53 7.09
C ALA A 82 1.22 -16.65 6.23
N LYS A 83 0.35 -17.41 5.58
CA LYS A 83 0.77 -18.34 4.53
C LYS A 83 1.12 -17.54 3.28
N LYS A 84 2.33 -17.75 2.75
CA LYS A 84 2.82 -17.06 1.56
C LYS A 84 2.57 -17.90 0.31
N GLY A 85 2.29 -17.23 -0.81
CA GLY A 85 2.18 -17.87 -2.11
C GLY A 85 2.38 -16.90 -3.26
N LYS A 86 2.08 -17.38 -4.47
CA LYS A 86 2.12 -16.60 -5.71
C LYS A 86 0.71 -16.41 -6.24
N LEU A 87 0.41 -15.19 -6.64
CA LEU A 87 -0.87 -14.77 -7.22
C LEU A 87 -0.58 -14.10 -8.55
N THR A 88 -1.32 -14.44 -9.59
CA THR A 88 -1.33 -13.64 -10.83
C THR A 88 -2.58 -12.76 -10.78
N LEU A 89 -2.39 -11.45 -10.79
CA LEU A 89 -3.44 -10.44 -10.81
C LEU A 89 -3.95 -10.29 -12.23
N ASP A 90 -5.13 -10.85 -12.49
CA ASP A 90 -5.91 -10.65 -13.70
C ASP A 90 -6.98 -9.56 -13.48
N GLU A 91 -7.77 -9.30 -14.51
CA GLU A 91 -8.83 -8.28 -14.48
C GLU A 91 -9.86 -8.57 -13.38
N GLU A 92 -10.34 -9.81 -13.29
CA GLU A 92 -11.30 -10.26 -12.27
C GLU A 92 -10.72 -10.10 -10.85
N GLY A 93 -9.48 -10.54 -10.63
CA GLY A 93 -8.80 -10.38 -9.34
C GLY A 93 -8.58 -8.91 -8.98
N SER A 94 -8.37 -8.04 -9.96
CA SER A 94 -8.17 -6.60 -9.74
C SER A 94 -9.45 -5.86 -9.36
N ASP A 95 -10.59 -6.26 -9.92
CA ASP A 95 -11.90 -5.68 -9.60
C ASP A 95 -12.37 -6.00 -8.19
N LEU A 96 -11.81 -7.05 -7.58
CA LEU A 96 -12.12 -7.51 -6.23
C LEU A 96 -11.25 -6.87 -5.14
N ILE A 97 -10.30 -5.99 -5.49
CA ILE A 97 -9.45 -5.33 -4.49
C ILE A 97 -10.32 -4.39 -3.62
N ASP A 98 -10.22 -4.55 -2.30
CA ASP A 98 -10.94 -3.69 -1.36
C ASP A 98 -10.16 -2.42 -1.01
N CYS A 99 -8.84 -2.55 -0.85
CA CYS A 99 -7.97 -1.43 -0.49
C CYS A 99 -6.62 -1.42 -1.22
N ASP A 100 -6.16 -0.22 -1.57
CA ASP A 100 -4.74 0.06 -1.79
C ASP A 100 -4.06 0.31 -0.44
N MET A 101 -2.83 -0.19 -0.28
CA MET A 101 -2.03 0.03 0.92
C MET A 101 -0.59 0.42 0.57
N TRP A 102 -0.03 1.34 1.35
CA TRP A 102 1.36 1.74 1.30
C TRP A 102 1.99 1.65 2.67
N ILE A 103 3.10 0.92 2.78
CA ILE A 103 3.94 0.92 3.97
C ILE A 103 5.10 1.88 3.69
N THR A 104 5.14 3.01 4.40
CA THR A 104 6.20 4.02 4.30
C THR A 104 7.27 3.73 5.34
N PHE A 105 8.54 3.80 4.95
CA PHE A 105 9.68 3.61 5.85
C PHE A 105 10.28 4.96 6.28
N GLU A 106 11.04 4.96 7.37
CA GLU A 106 11.70 6.17 7.88
C GLU A 106 12.71 6.78 6.88
N ASP A 107 13.30 5.96 6.00
CA ASP A 107 14.17 6.43 4.91
C ASP A 107 13.42 7.11 3.74
N GLY A 108 12.07 7.18 3.82
CA GLY A 108 11.21 7.80 2.82
C GLY A 108 10.86 6.90 1.64
N THR A 109 11.39 5.67 1.59
CA THR A 109 10.94 4.65 0.64
C THR A 109 9.58 4.09 1.07
N TYR A 110 8.91 3.39 0.16
CA TYR A 110 7.63 2.75 0.45
C TYR A 110 7.45 1.47 -0.35
N LYS A 111 6.55 0.60 0.11
CA LYS A 111 6.09 -0.58 -0.62
C LYS A 111 4.58 -0.53 -0.80
N LYS A 112 4.11 -0.91 -1.99
CA LYS A 112 2.68 -0.97 -2.32
C LYS A 112 2.15 -2.39 -2.12
N TYR A 113 0.93 -2.46 -1.63
CA TYR A 113 0.19 -3.70 -1.43
C TYR A 113 -1.28 -3.51 -1.83
N PHE A 114 -1.91 -4.62 -2.17
CA PHE A 114 -3.35 -4.74 -2.35
C PHE A 114 -3.94 -5.57 -1.22
N ILE A 115 -5.16 -5.25 -0.81
CA ILE A 115 -5.91 -5.98 0.22
C ILE A 115 -7.23 -6.46 -0.36
N TRP A 116 -7.52 -7.74 -0.16
CA TRP A 116 -8.83 -8.35 -0.38
C TRP A 116 -9.42 -8.78 0.97
N ILE A 117 -10.70 -8.47 1.16
CA ILE A 117 -11.55 -8.97 2.24
C ILE A 117 -12.42 -10.04 1.60
N VAL A 118 -11.90 -11.27 1.62
CA VAL A 118 -12.45 -12.41 0.88
C VAL A 118 -13.89 -12.71 1.31
N ASP A 119 -14.21 -12.45 2.58
CA ASP A 119 -15.58 -12.48 3.09
C ASP A 119 -15.72 -11.54 4.30
N HIS A 120 -16.64 -10.58 4.22
CA HIS A 120 -16.91 -9.63 5.31
C HIS A 120 -17.50 -10.30 6.57
N HIS A 121 -18.14 -11.47 6.45
CA HIS A 121 -18.67 -12.21 7.59
C HIS A 121 -17.56 -12.98 8.34
N SER A 122 -16.68 -13.68 7.63
CA SER A 122 -15.50 -14.33 8.24
C SER A 122 -14.34 -13.37 8.50
N SER A 123 -14.42 -12.15 7.96
CA SER A 123 -13.35 -11.14 8.01
C SER A 123 -12.02 -11.68 7.46
N GLU A 124 -12.04 -12.61 6.50
CA GLU A 124 -10.83 -13.19 5.90
C GLU A 124 -10.10 -12.11 5.10
N VAL A 125 -8.78 -11.98 5.33
CA VAL A 125 -7.94 -10.96 4.70
C VAL A 125 -6.80 -11.62 3.95
N MET A 126 -6.65 -11.23 2.68
CA MET A 126 -5.49 -11.54 1.86
C MET A 126 -4.78 -10.24 1.47
N ILE A 127 -3.45 -10.25 1.52
CA ILE A 127 -2.62 -9.08 1.18
C ILE A 127 -1.63 -9.50 0.10
N ALA A 128 -1.47 -8.73 -0.96
CA ALA A 128 -0.44 -9.00 -1.99
C ALA A 128 0.48 -7.82 -2.18
N GLN A 129 1.79 -8.08 -2.26
CA GLN A 129 2.80 -7.06 -2.53
C GLN A 129 2.93 -6.81 -4.04
N GLN A 130 2.90 -5.55 -4.43
CA GLN A 130 3.22 -5.09 -5.77
C GLN A 130 4.53 -4.27 -5.72
N ASP A 131 5.57 -4.77 -6.40
CA ASP A 131 6.88 -4.11 -6.43
C ASP A 131 6.92 -2.97 -7.46
N THR A 132 6.28 -3.17 -8.61
CA THR A 132 6.12 -2.17 -9.68
C THR A 132 4.68 -2.13 -10.20
N PRO A 133 4.19 -0.99 -10.74
CA PRO A 133 2.81 -0.86 -11.21
C PRO A 133 2.39 -1.87 -12.28
N ASP A 134 3.35 -2.34 -13.08
CA ASP A 134 3.14 -3.30 -14.18
C ASP A 134 3.24 -4.76 -13.71
N ASP A 135 3.58 -5.01 -12.43
CA ASP A 135 3.66 -6.37 -11.90
C ASP A 135 2.27 -6.96 -11.73
N VAL A 136 2.03 -8.05 -12.46
CA VAL A 136 0.86 -8.91 -12.31
C VAL A 136 1.17 -10.16 -11.49
N ASN A 137 2.44 -10.55 -11.34
CA ASN A 137 2.82 -11.74 -10.56
C ASN A 137 3.24 -11.33 -9.14
N LEU A 138 2.28 -11.37 -8.23
CA LEU A 138 2.40 -10.87 -6.89
C LEU A 138 2.78 -11.97 -5.89
N THR A 139 3.44 -11.56 -4.81
CA THR A 139 3.57 -12.42 -3.62
C THR A 139 2.42 -12.09 -2.68
N TYR A 140 1.56 -13.07 -2.41
CA TYR A 140 0.44 -12.90 -1.50
C TYR A 140 0.73 -13.50 -0.11
N TYR A 141 0.01 -12.98 0.87
CA TYR A 141 0.02 -13.31 2.28
C TYR A 141 -1.44 -13.57 2.67
N GLN A 142 -1.81 -14.84 2.79
CA GLN A 142 -3.14 -15.23 3.29
C GLN A 142 -3.07 -15.31 4.81
N LEU A 143 -3.81 -14.43 5.48
CA LEU A 143 -3.83 -14.36 6.92
C LEU A 143 -4.66 -15.52 7.49
N ASN A 144 -4.25 -16.04 8.65
CA ASN A 144 -5.09 -16.97 9.41
C ASN A 144 -6.27 -16.24 10.07
N GLU A 145 -7.30 -16.97 10.48
CA GLU A 145 -8.55 -16.39 11.02
C GLU A 145 -8.32 -15.31 12.10
N ASP A 146 -7.48 -15.59 13.10
CA ASP A 146 -7.17 -14.65 14.18
C ASP A 146 -6.47 -13.38 13.67
N SER A 147 -5.54 -13.53 12.73
CA SER A 147 -4.81 -12.43 12.11
C SER A 147 -5.72 -11.60 11.20
N SER A 148 -6.57 -12.27 10.42
CA SER A 148 -7.55 -11.63 9.56
C SER A 148 -8.51 -10.75 10.37
N LYS A 149 -9.06 -11.28 11.48
CA LYS A 149 -9.91 -10.50 12.39
C LYS A 149 -9.20 -9.28 12.99
N LYS A 150 -7.93 -9.43 13.39
CA LYS A 150 -7.14 -8.32 13.94
C LYS A 150 -6.91 -7.23 12.89
N VAL A 151 -6.48 -7.60 11.69
CA VAL A 151 -6.21 -6.67 10.59
C VAL A 151 -7.50 -6.02 10.09
N TYR A 152 -8.57 -6.79 9.89
CA TYR A 152 -9.89 -6.26 9.56
C TYR A 152 -10.36 -5.20 10.57
N ASN A 153 -10.17 -5.45 11.86
CA ASN A 153 -10.55 -4.49 12.90
C ASN A 153 -9.77 -3.17 12.85
N LEU A 154 -8.55 -3.16 12.32
CA LEU A 154 -7.79 -1.92 12.08
C LEU A 154 -8.47 -1.07 10.99
N PHE A 155 -9.03 -1.72 9.97
CA PHE A 155 -9.55 -1.05 8.78
C PHE A 155 -11.05 -0.85 8.78
N LYS A 156 -11.82 -1.54 9.63
CA LYS A 156 -13.31 -1.57 9.65
C LYS A 156 -14.07 -0.24 9.58
N LYS A 157 -13.39 0.89 9.79
CA LYS A 157 -13.97 2.23 9.66
C LYS A 157 -14.03 2.72 8.21
N ILE A 158 -13.19 2.19 7.33
CA ILE A 158 -13.03 2.61 5.94
C ILE A 158 -13.56 1.59 4.92
N ILE A 159 -13.93 0.39 5.34
CA ILE A 159 -14.42 -0.74 4.51
C ILE A 159 -15.91 -1.00 4.75
#